data_AF-A0A9P8SLX5-F1
#
_entry.id   AF-A0A9P8SLX5-F1
#
_cell.length_a   1.000
_cell.length_b   1.000
_cell.length_c   1.000
_cell.angle_alpha   90.00
_cell.angle_beta   90.00
_cell.angle_gamma   90.00
#
_symmetry.space_group_name_H-M   'P 1'
#
loop_
_entity.id
_entity.type
_entity.pdbx_description
1 polymer ?
#
loop_
_entity_poly.entity_id
_entity_poly.type
_entity_poly.pdbx_seq_one_letter_code
_entity_poly.pdbx_strand_id
1 'polypeptide(L)'
;MSLCKGQVRPDMYGLGIRISSYVQWFAAIVFQRTGPESLPEIRLLGLLLSGGVAIGLLHQISQGKLDAAAIYVLLLLATGPHTFLVPVYIWRALTCCDPFWNPLEGYGEEQLRVFRVLNFALIITASSIGVWFYTTHLPALNRGCVQYGFFFGKTSLDDNAPFAALNALLYLLMVLTERFERMRAPHTLVNLVVFAVLVVAVELPVQWNELWGSNQIDTSAQVIPLLVSVGIVVRVTYLHFVEDGDEERSTVVPLAAVPEGNGWALEMPRQVPAAYAGRGARRMG
;
A
#
# COMPACT_ATOMS: atom_id res chain seq x y z
N MET A 1 -28.94 -2.02 -22.46
CA MET A 1 -27.99 -0.98 -22.92
C MET A 1 -26.73 -1.66 -23.42
N SER A 2 -26.12 -1.11 -24.47
CA SER A 2 -24.83 -1.59 -24.99
C SER A 2 -23.67 -1.16 -24.09
N LEU A 3 -22.56 -1.90 -24.11
CA LEU A 3 -21.34 -1.53 -23.41
C LEU A 3 -20.71 -0.29 -24.09
N CYS A 4 -20.19 0.64 -23.30
CA CYS A 4 -19.42 1.76 -23.86
C CYS A 4 -18.12 1.25 -24.49
N LYS A 5 -17.80 1.72 -25.70
CA LYS A 5 -16.52 1.41 -26.37
C LYS A 5 -15.40 2.18 -25.66
N GLY A 6 -14.74 1.51 -24.71
CA GLY A 6 -13.65 2.11 -23.93
C GLY A 6 -12.37 2.27 -24.74
N GLN A 7 -11.64 3.35 -24.48
CA GLN A 7 -10.29 3.53 -24.99
C GLN A 7 -9.29 2.82 -24.07
N VAL A 8 -8.65 1.79 -24.60
CA VAL A 8 -7.61 1.05 -23.89
C VAL A 8 -6.36 1.92 -23.70
N ARG A 9 -5.89 2.02 -22.46
CA ARG A 9 -4.70 2.78 -22.04
C ARG A 9 -3.72 1.88 -21.27
N PRO A 10 -2.90 1.08 -21.97
CA PRO A 10 -1.99 0.13 -21.33
C PRO A 10 -0.89 0.83 -20.52
N ASP A 11 -0.57 2.09 -20.85
CA ASP A 11 0.36 2.96 -20.14
C ASP A 11 -0.11 3.40 -18.75
N MET A 12 -1.41 3.29 -18.45
CA MET A 12 -1.98 3.78 -17.18
C MET A 12 -2.38 2.65 -16.23
N TYR A 13 -3.04 1.61 -16.75
CA TYR A 13 -3.56 0.47 -15.98
C TYR A 13 -3.20 -0.88 -16.63
N GLY A 14 -2.17 -0.89 -17.47
CA GLY A 14 -1.71 -2.11 -18.11
C GLY A 14 -1.29 -3.19 -17.12
N LEU A 15 -1.15 -4.41 -17.63
CA LEU A 15 -0.86 -5.60 -16.83
C LEU A 15 0.36 -5.42 -15.92
N GLY A 16 1.44 -4.78 -16.41
CA GLY A 16 2.64 -4.58 -15.60
C GLY A 16 2.41 -3.67 -14.38
N ILE A 17 1.59 -2.62 -14.52
CA ILE A 17 1.24 -1.70 -13.42
C ILE A 17 0.37 -2.42 -12.39
N ARG A 18 -0.61 -3.20 -12.86
CA ARG A 18 -1.50 -3.99 -11.99
C ARG A 18 -0.72 -5.04 -11.20
N ILE A 19 0.09 -5.86 -11.87
CA ILE A 19 0.93 -6.87 -11.20
C ILE A 19 1.90 -6.20 -10.23
N SER A 20 2.53 -5.09 -10.63
CA SER A 20 3.43 -4.34 -9.74
C SER A 20 2.72 -3.91 -8.45
N SER A 21 1.50 -3.37 -8.57
CA SER A 21 0.68 -2.98 -7.41
C SER A 21 0.34 -4.19 -6.53
N TYR A 22 -0.07 -5.31 -7.13
CA TYR A 22 -0.41 -6.54 -6.39
C TYR A 22 0.80 -7.12 -5.64
N VAL A 23 1.96 -7.16 -6.29
CA VAL A 23 3.22 -7.61 -5.69
C VAL A 23 3.57 -6.74 -4.49
N GLN A 24 3.47 -5.42 -4.60
CA GLN A 24 3.75 -4.50 -3.50
C GLN A 24 2.77 -4.65 -2.34
N TRP A 25 1.47 -4.76 -2.61
CA TRP A 25 0.46 -4.96 -1.56
C TRP A 25 0.68 -6.28 -0.84
N PHE A 26 0.93 -7.37 -1.58
CA PHE A 26 1.21 -8.68 -1.00
C PHE A 26 2.52 -8.67 -0.19
N ALA A 27 3.59 -8.07 -0.72
CA ALA A 27 4.86 -7.94 -0.01
C ALA A 27 4.70 -7.18 1.31
N ALA A 28 3.93 -6.08 1.33
CA ALA A 28 3.64 -5.34 2.55
C ALA A 28 2.95 -6.22 3.61
N ILE A 29 2.05 -7.13 3.22
CA ILE A 29 1.37 -8.07 4.14
C ILE A 29 2.34 -9.11 4.68
N VAL A 30 3.21 -9.68 3.82
CA VAL A 30 4.18 -10.71 4.20
C VAL A 30 5.25 -10.15 5.13
N PHE A 31 5.92 -9.08 4.70
CA PHE A 31 7.00 -8.45 5.45
C PHE A 31 6.53 -7.74 6.72
N GLN A 32 5.22 -7.54 6.88
CA GLN A 32 4.66 -7.06 8.15
C GLN A 32 4.95 -8.02 9.31
N ARG A 33 5.09 -9.32 9.01
CA ARG A 33 5.38 -10.36 10.00
C ARG A 33 6.81 -10.86 9.93
N THR A 34 7.33 -11.10 8.72
CA THR A 34 8.62 -11.78 8.56
C THR A 34 9.80 -10.84 8.75
N GLY A 35 9.72 -9.61 8.25
CA GLY A 35 10.84 -8.66 8.27
C GLY A 35 10.36 -7.22 8.36
N PRO A 36 9.90 -6.75 9.55
CA PRO A 36 9.33 -5.43 9.71
C PRO A 36 10.31 -4.30 9.38
N GLU A 37 11.62 -4.54 9.50
CA GLU A 37 12.68 -3.59 9.17
C GLU A 37 12.69 -3.18 7.69
N SER A 38 12.22 -4.05 6.81
CA SER A 38 12.19 -3.79 5.36
C SER A 38 10.86 -3.19 4.88
N LEU A 39 9.86 -3.06 5.76
CA LEU A 39 8.57 -2.45 5.43
C LEU A 39 8.65 -1.02 4.89
N PRO A 40 9.51 -0.12 5.42
CA PRO A 40 9.59 1.25 4.92
C PRO A 40 10.01 1.30 3.44
N GLU A 41 10.91 0.42 2.99
CA GLU A 41 11.35 0.34 1.60
C GLU A 41 10.20 -0.10 0.69
N ILE A 42 9.47 -1.15 1.08
CA ILE A 42 8.31 -1.66 0.34
C ILE A 42 7.20 -0.61 0.27
N ARG A 43 6.90 0.06 1.39
CA ARG A 43 5.86 1.10 1.45
C ARG A 43 6.24 2.35 0.68
N LEU A 44 7.52 2.74 0.68
CA LEU A 44 8.00 3.84 -0.14
C LEU A 44 7.80 3.55 -1.62
N LEU A 45 8.10 2.33 -2.05
CA LEU A 45 7.87 1.94 -3.44
C LEU A 45 6.38 1.94 -3.80
N GLY A 46 5.53 1.44 -2.90
CA GLY A 46 4.07 1.53 -3.02
C GLY A 46 3.59 2.97 -3.17
N LEU A 47 4.10 3.87 -2.32
CA LEU A 47 3.77 5.29 -2.36
C LEU A 47 4.15 5.94 -3.70
N LEU A 48 5.33 5.60 -4.24
CA LEU A 48 5.78 6.13 -5.53
C LEU A 48 4.92 5.60 -6.69
N LEU A 49 4.57 4.32 -6.69
CA LEU A 49 3.70 3.73 -7.70
C LEU A 49 2.29 4.35 -7.65
N SER A 50 1.66 4.33 -6.48
CA SER A 50 0.35 4.94 -6.26
C SER A 50 0.34 6.44 -6.57
N GLY A 51 1.42 7.15 -6.22
CA GLY A 51 1.64 8.55 -6.58
C GLY A 51 1.70 8.78 -8.08
N GLY A 52 2.46 7.97 -8.80
CA GLY A 52 2.52 8.02 -10.26
C GLY A 52 1.16 7.78 -10.92
N VAL A 53 0.40 6.79 -10.44
CA VAL A 53 -0.96 6.50 -10.90
C VAL A 53 -1.89 7.69 -10.62
N ALA A 54 -1.86 8.27 -9.42
CA ALA A 54 -2.70 9.41 -9.05
C ALA A 54 -2.39 10.67 -9.88
N ILE A 55 -1.11 10.96 -10.13
CA ILE A 55 -0.68 12.08 -10.98
C ILE A 55 -1.13 11.85 -12.43
N GLY A 56 -0.90 10.64 -12.96
CA GLY A 56 -1.34 10.27 -14.31
C GLY A 56 -2.86 10.37 -14.47
N LEU A 57 -3.60 9.93 -13.47
CA LEU A 57 -5.05 10.05 -13.40
C LEU A 57 -5.49 11.52 -13.44
N LEU A 58 -4.92 12.37 -12.57
CA LEU A 58 -5.23 13.80 -12.53
C LEU A 58 -4.95 14.48 -13.89
N HIS A 59 -3.80 14.17 -14.49
CA HIS A 59 -3.41 14.71 -15.78
C HIS A 59 -4.41 14.33 -16.87
N GLN A 60 -4.81 13.07 -16.95
CA GLN A 60 -5.67 12.57 -18.02
C GLN A 60 -7.15 12.96 -17.81
N ILE A 61 -7.58 13.14 -16.56
CA ILE A 61 -8.88 13.76 -16.24
C ILE A 61 -8.93 15.18 -16.78
N SER A 62 -7.85 15.97 -16.58
CA SER A 62 -7.79 17.35 -17.09
C SER A 62 -7.90 17.44 -18.62
N GLN A 63 -7.55 16.37 -19.32
CA GLN A 63 -7.62 16.26 -20.78
C GLN A 63 -8.97 15.73 -21.28
N GLY A 64 -9.84 15.23 -20.40
CA GLY A 64 -11.12 14.61 -20.77
C GLY A 64 -10.98 13.33 -21.59
N LYS A 65 -9.84 12.62 -21.49
CA LYS A 65 -9.48 11.46 -22.34
C LYS A 65 -9.69 10.11 -21.66
N LEU A 66 -10.29 10.10 -20.48
CA LEU A 66 -10.46 8.91 -19.65
C LEU A 66 -11.93 8.52 -19.55
N ASP A 67 -12.20 7.23 -19.77
CA ASP A 67 -13.51 6.65 -19.52
C ASP A 67 -13.75 6.42 -18.03
N ALA A 68 -15.01 6.39 -17.61
CA ALA A 68 -15.36 6.19 -16.20
C ALA A 68 -14.83 4.86 -15.63
N ALA A 69 -14.84 3.78 -16.41
CA ALA A 69 -14.24 2.50 -16.01
C ALA A 69 -12.72 2.61 -15.77
N ALA A 70 -12.01 3.38 -16.60
CA ALA A 70 -10.58 3.61 -16.43
C ALA A 70 -10.28 4.47 -15.19
N ILE A 71 -11.08 5.52 -14.95
CA ILE A 71 -10.98 6.35 -13.74
C ILE A 71 -11.19 5.48 -12.50
N TYR A 72 -12.22 4.62 -12.51
CA TYR A 72 -12.52 3.69 -11.42
C TYR A 72 -11.32 2.76 -11.12
N VAL A 73 -10.73 2.13 -12.14
CA VAL A 73 -9.56 1.24 -11.97
C VAL A 73 -8.34 1.99 -11.44
N LEU A 74 -8.06 3.18 -11.99
CA LEU A 74 -6.92 3.99 -11.57
C LEU A 74 -7.07 4.51 -10.13
N LEU A 75 -8.29 4.85 -9.70
CA LEU A 75 -8.57 5.19 -8.31
C LEU A 75 -8.25 4.03 -7.38
N LEU A 76 -8.69 2.80 -7.71
CA LEU A 76 -8.38 1.61 -6.90
C LEU A 76 -6.87 1.32 -6.83
N LEU A 77 -6.13 1.49 -7.93
CA LEU A 77 -4.68 1.32 -7.95
C LEU A 77 -3.95 2.40 -7.13
N ALA A 78 -4.43 3.64 -7.21
CA ALA A 78 -3.87 4.76 -6.45
C ALA A 78 -4.11 4.64 -4.94
N THR A 79 -5.28 4.15 -4.51
CA THR A 79 -5.63 4.05 -3.07
C THR A 79 -5.54 2.64 -2.50
N GLY A 80 -5.05 1.68 -3.27
CA GLY A 80 -4.98 0.27 -2.87
C GLY A 80 -4.30 0.04 -1.51
N PRO A 81 -3.10 0.59 -1.25
CA PRO A 81 -2.42 0.44 0.05
C PRO A 81 -3.25 0.96 1.24
N HIS A 82 -4.07 1.98 1.01
CA HIS A 82 -4.92 2.62 2.03
C HIS A 82 -6.25 1.88 2.23
N THR A 83 -6.66 1.06 1.26
CA THR A 83 -7.87 0.23 1.36
C THR A 83 -7.73 -0.85 2.45
N PHE A 84 -6.51 -1.26 2.80
CA PHE A 84 -6.26 -2.19 3.92
C PHE A 84 -6.66 -1.65 5.29
N LEU A 85 -6.90 -0.34 5.40
CA LEU A 85 -7.37 0.32 6.61
C LEU A 85 -8.90 0.28 6.73
N VAL A 86 -9.62 -0.08 5.66
CA VAL A 86 -11.09 -0.13 5.64
C VAL A 86 -11.69 -1.05 6.71
N PRO A 87 -11.18 -2.27 6.97
CA PRO A 87 -11.66 -3.10 8.07
C PRO A 87 -11.49 -2.44 9.43
N VAL A 88 -10.41 -1.67 9.63
CA VAL A 88 -10.19 -0.89 10.86
C VAL A 88 -11.24 0.22 10.99
N TYR A 89 -11.64 0.84 9.87
CA TYR A 89 -12.71 1.84 9.86
C TYR A 89 -14.06 1.24 10.23
N ILE A 90 -14.40 0.10 9.63
CA ILE A 90 -15.63 -0.64 9.94
C ILE A 90 -15.62 -1.06 11.41
N TRP A 91 -14.50 -1.60 11.89
CA TRP A 91 -14.34 -2.01 13.29
C TRP A 91 -14.58 -0.85 14.25
N ARG A 92 -13.96 0.32 14.01
CA ARG A 92 -14.12 1.51 14.85
C ARG A 92 -15.52 2.10 14.83
N ALA A 93 -16.18 2.07 13.67
CA ALA A 93 -17.57 2.48 13.56
C ALA A 93 -18.51 1.55 14.35
N LEU A 94 -18.26 0.24 14.29
CA LEU A 94 -19.03 -0.77 15.03
C LEU A 94 -18.80 -0.70 16.54
N THR A 95 -17.60 -0.33 16.99
CA THR A 95 -17.26 -0.22 18.42
C THR A 95 -17.48 1.17 19.01
N CYS A 96 -18.19 2.08 18.31
CA CYS A 96 -18.52 3.43 18.77
C CYS A 96 -17.32 4.25 19.26
N CYS A 97 -16.14 4.05 18.64
CA CYS A 97 -14.89 4.71 19.03
C CYS A 97 -14.47 4.48 20.50
N ASP A 98 -14.87 3.37 21.12
CA ASP A 98 -14.48 3.06 22.50
C ASP A 98 -12.94 2.90 22.62
N PRO A 99 -12.26 3.70 23.47
CA PRO A 99 -10.82 3.61 23.71
C PRO A 99 -10.37 2.23 24.20
N PHE A 100 -11.24 1.44 24.83
CA PHE A 100 -10.89 0.15 25.43
C PHE A 100 -10.63 -0.93 24.37
N TRP A 101 -11.27 -0.83 23.20
CA TRP A 101 -11.18 -1.82 22.12
C TRP A 101 -10.19 -1.44 21.03
N ASN A 102 -9.33 -0.47 21.31
CA ASN A 102 -8.46 0.16 20.33
C ASN A 102 -7.34 -0.82 19.92
N PRO A 103 -7.40 -1.47 18.75
CA PRO A 103 -6.52 -2.60 18.41
C PRO A 103 -5.13 -2.16 17.95
N LEU A 104 -4.68 -0.97 18.38
CA LEU A 104 -3.75 -0.13 17.65
C LEU A 104 -2.61 0.42 18.53
N GLU A 105 -2.50 -0.10 19.75
CA GLU A 105 -1.42 0.21 20.68
C GLU A 105 -0.30 -0.83 20.46
N GLY A 106 0.89 -0.42 20.02
CA GLY A 106 1.99 -1.40 20.07
C GLY A 106 3.33 -1.09 19.43
N TYR A 107 3.45 -0.36 18.31
CA TYR A 107 4.77 -0.22 17.67
C TYR A 107 4.94 1.12 16.97
N GLY A 108 5.99 1.86 17.36
CA GLY A 108 6.43 3.07 16.67
C GLY A 108 7.35 2.71 15.51
N GLU A 109 6.85 2.82 14.28
CA GLU A 109 7.73 2.88 13.10
C GLU A 109 8.22 4.33 12.94
N GLU A 110 9.53 4.55 12.93
CA GLU A 110 10.09 5.85 12.58
C GLU A 110 9.99 6.08 11.06
N GLN A 111 8.85 6.60 10.62
CA GLN A 111 8.71 7.04 9.24
C GLN A 111 9.38 8.40 9.00
N LEU A 112 10.08 8.51 7.87
CA LEU A 112 10.64 9.78 7.37
C LEU A 112 9.52 10.83 7.23
N ARG A 113 9.80 12.08 7.64
CA ARG A 113 8.82 13.18 7.52
C ARG A 113 8.33 13.38 6.09
N VAL A 114 9.23 13.24 5.12
CA VAL A 114 8.91 13.39 3.69
C VAL A 114 7.91 12.33 3.24
N PHE A 115 8.09 11.07 3.66
CA PHE A 115 7.15 10.00 3.38
C PHE A 115 5.74 10.33 3.89
N ARG A 116 5.63 10.83 5.12
CA ARG A 116 4.34 11.24 5.70
C ARG A 116 3.65 12.34 4.90
N VAL A 117 4.40 13.37 4.50
CA VAL A 117 3.86 14.49 3.71
C VAL A 117 3.39 14.00 2.34
N LEU A 118 4.19 13.17 1.67
CA LEU A 118 3.84 12.62 0.36
C LEU A 118 2.63 11.67 0.44
N ASN A 119 2.56 10.81 1.46
CA ASN A 119 1.42 9.94 1.71
C ASN A 119 0.13 10.74 1.94
N PHE A 120 0.20 11.76 2.78
CA PHE A 120 -0.92 12.66 3.03
C PHE A 120 -1.37 13.40 1.76
N ALA A 121 -0.43 13.90 0.96
CA ALA A 121 -0.72 14.55 -0.31
C ALA A 121 -1.38 13.59 -1.31
N LEU A 122 -0.89 12.35 -1.40
CA LEU A 122 -1.46 11.31 -2.25
C LEU A 122 -2.93 11.04 -1.88
N ILE A 123 -3.21 10.82 -0.60
CA ILE A 123 -4.56 10.46 -0.14
C ILE A 123 -5.52 11.63 -0.31
N ILE A 124 -5.11 12.85 0.03
CA ILE A 124 -5.94 14.03 -0.25
C ILE A 124 -6.26 14.11 -1.73
N THR A 125 -5.26 13.93 -2.60
CA THR A 125 -5.44 14.04 -4.05
C THR A 125 -6.37 12.94 -4.56
N ALA A 126 -6.08 11.68 -4.23
CA ALA A 126 -6.85 10.53 -4.71
C ALA A 126 -8.28 10.53 -4.15
N SER A 127 -8.48 10.88 -2.89
CA SER A 127 -9.82 11.02 -2.32
C SER A 127 -10.59 12.21 -2.87
N SER A 128 -9.94 13.33 -3.15
CA SER A 128 -10.61 14.46 -3.81
C SER A 128 -11.10 14.07 -5.21
N ILE A 129 -10.26 13.36 -5.98
CA ILE A 129 -10.64 12.82 -7.29
C ILE A 129 -11.76 11.77 -7.14
N GLY A 130 -11.66 10.88 -6.15
CA GLY A 130 -12.67 9.85 -5.87
C GLY A 130 -14.04 10.44 -5.54
N VAL A 131 -14.08 11.38 -4.60
CA VAL A 131 -15.33 12.10 -4.23
C VAL A 131 -15.91 12.82 -5.45
N TRP A 132 -15.09 13.55 -6.20
CA TRP A 132 -15.52 14.20 -7.45
C TRP A 132 -16.10 13.19 -8.44
N PHE A 133 -15.41 12.06 -8.66
CA PHE A 133 -15.81 11.03 -9.60
C PHE A 133 -17.21 10.48 -9.28
N TYR A 134 -17.46 10.11 -8.02
CA TYR A 134 -18.75 9.53 -7.62
C TYR A 134 -19.88 10.55 -7.46
N THR A 135 -19.58 11.77 -6.98
CA THR A 135 -20.63 12.75 -6.66
C THR A 135 -20.98 13.67 -7.81
N THR A 136 -20.06 13.90 -8.75
CA THR A 136 -20.26 14.88 -9.83
C THR A 136 -20.06 14.28 -11.22
N HIS A 137 -19.01 13.49 -11.43
CA HIS A 137 -18.71 12.98 -12.77
C HIS A 137 -19.70 11.88 -13.21
N LEU A 138 -19.93 10.86 -12.37
CA LEU A 138 -20.88 9.78 -12.67
C LEU A 138 -22.31 10.27 -12.89
N PRO A 139 -22.89 11.13 -12.02
CA PRO A 139 -24.25 11.63 -12.24
C PRO A 139 -24.38 12.57 -13.45
N ALA A 140 -23.30 13.21 -13.88
CA ALA A 140 -23.29 14.10 -15.05
C ALA A 140 -23.16 13.34 -16.39
N LEU A 141 -22.81 12.05 -16.36
CA LEU A 141 -22.67 11.22 -17.55
C LEU A 141 -24.05 10.87 -18.11
N ASN A 142 -24.49 11.61 -19.13
CA ASN A 142 -25.69 11.28 -19.90
C ASN A 142 -25.27 10.61 -21.22
N ARG A 143 -25.15 9.27 -21.20
CA ARG A 143 -24.70 8.48 -22.36
C ARG A 143 -25.57 7.23 -22.54
N GLY A 144 -25.84 6.85 -23.79
CA GLY A 144 -26.69 5.69 -24.14
C GLY A 144 -26.02 4.31 -23.96
N CYS A 145 -24.92 4.24 -23.22
CA CYS A 145 -24.12 3.04 -22.99
C CYS A 145 -23.76 2.92 -21.51
N VAL A 146 -23.41 1.71 -21.08
CA VAL A 146 -23.12 1.40 -19.67
C VAL A 146 -21.68 0.95 -19.46
N GLN A 147 -21.14 1.26 -18.29
CA GLN A 147 -19.89 0.74 -17.77
C GLN A 147 -20.10 0.14 -16.39
N TYR A 148 -19.21 -0.78 -16.00
CA TYR A 148 -19.37 -1.60 -14.81
C TYR A 148 -18.23 -1.41 -13.81
N GLY A 149 -18.56 -1.40 -12.53
CA GLY A 149 -17.62 -1.44 -11.41
C GLY A 149 -17.89 -2.67 -10.56
N PHE A 150 -17.06 -2.88 -9.54
CA PHE A 150 -17.20 -3.98 -8.60
C PHE A 150 -17.86 -3.53 -7.30
N PHE A 151 -18.90 -4.26 -6.91
CA PHE A 151 -19.51 -4.20 -5.57
C PHE A 151 -19.92 -5.61 -5.12
N PHE A 152 -18.93 -6.48 -4.90
CA PHE A 152 -19.15 -7.93 -4.66
C PHE A 152 -19.93 -8.63 -5.79
N GLY A 153 -19.90 -8.02 -6.97
CA GLY A 153 -20.69 -8.39 -8.13
C GLY A 153 -20.58 -7.32 -9.20
N LYS A 154 -21.14 -7.62 -10.37
CA LYS A 154 -21.18 -6.71 -11.52
C LYS A 154 -22.22 -5.62 -11.25
N THR A 155 -21.77 -4.39 -11.11
CA THR A 155 -22.64 -3.25 -10.78
C THR A 155 -22.46 -2.15 -11.82
N SER A 156 -23.57 -1.57 -12.30
CA SER A 156 -23.51 -0.41 -13.21
C SER A 156 -22.87 0.78 -12.50
N LEU A 157 -21.89 1.41 -13.14
CA LEU A 157 -21.35 2.71 -12.71
C LEU A 157 -22.33 3.83 -13.04
N ASP A 158 -23.02 3.71 -14.17
CA ASP A 158 -24.02 4.66 -14.63
C ASP A 158 -25.34 4.44 -13.88
N ASP A 159 -26.03 5.53 -13.53
CA ASP A 159 -27.36 5.57 -12.88
C ASP A 159 -27.51 4.80 -11.56
N ASN A 160 -26.42 4.62 -10.80
CA ASN A 160 -26.45 3.91 -9.50
C ASN A 160 -26.05 4.82 -8.33
N ALA A 161 -27.01 5.63 -7.87
CA ALA A 161 -26.79 6.60 -6.79
C ALA A 161 -26.36 5.96 -5.44
N PRO A 162 -26.94 4.84 -4.97
CA PRO A 162 -26.49 4.21 -3.72
C PRO A 162 -25.02 3.76 -3.78
N PHE A 163 -24.62 3.13 -4.89
CA PHE A 163 -23.23 2.71 -5.09
C PHE A 163 -22.28 3.90 -5.10
N ALA A 164 -22.65 4.99 -5.79
CA ALA A 164 -21.85 6.20 -5.83
C ALA A 164 -21.72 6.86 -4.45
N ALA A 165 -22.81 6.97 -3.70
CA ALA A 165 -22.82 7.56 -2.36
C ALA A 165 -21.94 6.77 -1.38
N LEU A 166 -22.03 5.43 -1.39
CA LEU A 166 -21.21 4.56 -0.53
C LEU A 166 -19.71 4.72 -0.81
N ASN A 167 -19.32 4.74 -2.09
CA ASN A 167 -17.91 4.93 -2.45
C ASN A 167 -17.43 6.35 -2.12
N ALA A 168 -18.24 7.39 -2.39
CA ALA A 168 -17.89 8.76 -2.00
C ALA A 168 -17.65 8.89 -0.49
N LEU A 169 -18.50 8.25 0.33
CA LEU A 169 -18.32 8.19 1.78
C LEU A 169 -17.01 7.48 2.16
N LEU A 170 -16.67 6.38 1.50
CA LEU A 170 -15.42 5.66 1.72
C LEU A 170 -14.20 6.57 1.50
N TYR A 171 -14.15 7.31 0.38
CA TYR A 171 -13.04 8.22 0.09
C TYR A 171 -12.96 9.39 1.07
N LEU A 172 -14.10 9.89 1.56
CA LEU A 172 -14.14 10.89 2.64
C LEU A 172 -13.56 10.33 3.94
N LEU A 173 -13.94 9.11 4.31
CA LEU A 173 -13.42 8.44 5.52
C LEU A 173 -11.90 8.23 5.43
N MET A 174 -11.37 7.85 4.25
CA MET A 174 -9.92 7.69 4.04
C MET A 174 -9.12 8.97 4.35
N VAL A 175 -9.65 10.16 4.04
CA VAL A 175 -8.97 11.44 4.35
C VAL A 175 -9.00 11.76 5.84
N LEU A 176 -10.14 11.48 6.49
CA LEU A 176 -10.34 11.81 7.89
C LEU A 176 -9.48 10.97 8.82
N THR A 177 -9.17 9.74 8.44
CA THR A 177 -8.47 8.75 9.28
C THR A 177 -6.95 8.90 9.26
N GLU A 178 -6.35 9.37 8.18
CA GLU A 178 -4.91 9.70 8.11
C GLU A 178 -4.48 10.69 9.19
N ARG A 179 -5.38 11.61 9.59
CA ARG A 179 -5.12 12.54 10.70
C ARG A 179 -4.90 11.82 12.04
N PHE A 180 -5.38 10.58 12.17
CA PHE A 180 -5.40 9.80 13.40
C PHE A 180 -4.41 8.62 13.42
N GLU A 181 -3.60 8.40 12.38
CA GLU A 181 -2.77 7.21 12.32
C GLU A 181 -1.47 7.29 13.11
N ARG A 182 -1.55 6.73 14.32
CA ARG A 182 -0.45 6.03 14.99
C ARG A 182 -0.85 4.58 15.30
N MET A 183 -1.41 3.88 14.32
CA MET A 183 -2.32 2.78 14.57
C MET A 183 -1.98 1.51 13.76
N ARG A 184 -1.66 0.40 14.45
CA ARG A 184 -1.25 -0.90 13.87
C ARG A 184 -2.10 -2.03 14.43
N ALA A 185 -2.98 -2.64 13.63
CA ALA A 185 -3.74 -3.83 14.04
C ALA A 185 -3.30 -5.06 13.22
N PRO A 186 -2.91 -6.17 13.87
CA PRO A 186 -2.54 -7.39 13.17
C PRO A 186 -3.74 -8.33 13.00
N HIS A 187 -4.34 -8.35 11.81
CA HIS A 187 -5.06 -9.53 11.32
C HIS A 187 -4.67 -9.81 9.87
N THR A 188 -3.55 -10.51 9.68
CA THR A 188 -3.06 -10.90 8.34
C THR A 188 -4.11 -11.64 7.52
N LEU A 189 -5.00 -12.43 8.14
CA LEU A 189 -6.13 -13.05 7.44
C LEU A 189 -7.09 -12.01 6.85
N VAL A 190 -7.44 -10.98 7.63
CA VAL A 190 -8.29 -9.88 7.15
C VAL A 190 -7.58 -9.13 6.02
N ASN A 191 -6.29 -8.84 6.15
CA ASN A 191 -5.53 -8.20 5.08
C ASN A 191 -5.46 -9.07 3.83
N LEU A 192 -5.31 -10.39 3.94
CA LEU A 192 -5.33 -11.29 2.78
C LEU A 192 -6.71 -11.31 2.10
N VAL A 193 -7.80 -11.26 2.87
CA VAL A 193 -9.16 -11.13 2.32
C VAL A 193 -9.33 -9.80 1.60
N VAL A 194 -8.92 -8.68 2.21
CA VAL A 194 -8.98 -7.35 1.57
C VAL A 194 -8.14 -7.33 0.29
N PHE A 195 -6.95 -7.92 0.32
CA PHE A 195 -6.10 -8.06 -0.87
C PHE A 195 -6.82 -8.83 -1.98
N ALA A 196 -7.39 -10.00 -1.68
CA ALA A 196 -8.11 -10.79 -2.67
C ALA A 196 -9.31 -10.02 -3.24
N VAL A 197 -10.09 -9.35 -2.38
CA VAL A 197 -11.22 -8.51 -2.80
C VAL A 197 -10.74 -7.36 -3.70
N LEU A 198 -9.63 -6.71 -3.37
CA LEU A 198 -9.09 -5.59 -4.13
C LEU A 198 -8.57 -6.03 -5.51
N VAL A 199 -7.88 -7.17 -5.60
CA VAL A 199 -7.47 -7.76 -6.89
C VAL A 199 -8.71 -8.05 -7.74
N VAL A 200 -9.73 -8.68 -7.18
CA VAL A 200 -11.00 -8.95 -7.87
C VAL A 200 -11.69 -7.64 -8.28
N ALA A 201 -11.66 -6.61 -7.43
CA ALA A 201 -12.24 -5.30 -7.71
C ALA A 201 -11.53 -4.54 -8.84
N VAL A 202 -10.27 -4.85 -9.12
CA VAL A 202 -9.54 -4.31 -10.28
C VAL A 202 -9.76 -5.17 -11.53
N GLU A 203 -9.59 -6.49 -11.42
CA GLU A 203 -9.61 -7.39 -12.57
C GLU A 203 -11.00 -7.57 -13.19
N LEU A 204 -12.06 -7.67 -12.38
CA LEU A 204 -13.40 -7.88 -12.92
C LEU A 204 -13.90 -6.66 -13.72
N PRO A 205 -13.73 -5.41 -13.26
CA PRO A 205 -14.08 -4.24 -14.08
C PRO A 205 -13.25 -4.11 -15.36
N VAL A 206 -11.97 -4.49 -15.35
CA VAL A 206 -11.17 -4.56 -16.59
C VAL A 206 -11.79 -5.55 -17.58
N GLN A 207 -12.23 -6.72 -17.10
CA GLN A 207 -12.89 -7.72 -17.94
C GLN A 207 -14.29 -7.28 -18.41
N TRP A 208 -15.13 -6.78 -17.50
CA TRP A 208 -16.52 -6.39 -17.79
C TRP A 208 -16.66 -5.20 -18.72
N ASN A 209 -15.64 -4.34 -18.79
CA ASN A 209 -15.60 -3.17 -19.67
C ASN A 209 -14.74 -3.39 -20.91
N GLU A 210 -14.39 -4.64 -21.22
CA GLU A 210 -13.62 -5.02 -22.41
C GLU A 210 -12.26 -4.29 -22.54
N LEU A 211 -11.61 -3.99 -21.41
CA LEU A 211 -10.31 -3.30 -21.37
C LEU A 211 -9.12 -4.26 -21.55
N TRP A 212 -9.37 -5.47 -22.07
CA TRP A 212 -8.39 -6.57 -22.19
C TRP A 212 -7.24 -6.27 -23.15
N GLY A 213 -7.36 -5.28 -24.03
CA GLY A 213 -6.22 -4.77 -24.80
C GLY A 213 -5.07 -4.27 -23.91
N SER A 214 -5.33 -4.01 -22.62
CA SER A 214 -4.32 -3.64 -21.61
C SER A 214 -3.64 -4.84 -20.94
N ASN A 215 -3.98 -6.07 -21.33
CA ASN A 215 -3.37 -7.30 -20.78
C ASN A 215 -2.00 -7.62 -21.39
N GLN A 216 -1.48 -6.77 -22.27
CA GLN A 216 -0.14 -6.91 -22.84
C GLN A 216 0.84 -5.96 -22.14
N ILE A 217 2.08 -6.42 -21.97
CA ILE A 217 3.18 -5.61 -21.46
C ILE A 217 3.96 -5.10 -22.67
N ASP A 218 3.57 -3.93 -23.17
CA ASP A 218 4.04 -3.36 -24.44
C ASP A 218 4.70 -1.99 -24.27
N THR A 219 4.58 -1.35 -23.09
CA THR A 219 5.15 -0.03 -22.82
C THR A 219 6.16 -0.05 -21.67
N SER A 220 7.17 0.82 -21.75
CA SER A 220 8.14 1.02 -20.68
C SER A 220 7.49 1.46 -19.37
N ALA A 221 6.36 2.20 -19.45
CA ALA A 221 5.56 2.62 -18.31
C ALA A 221 5.04 1.43 -17.47
N GLN A 222 4.89 0.24 -18.09
CA GLN A 222 4.51 -0.99 -17.39
C GLN A 222 5.69 -1.81 -16.91
N VAL A 223 6.76 -1.87 -17.71
CA VAL A 223 7.94 -2.71 -17.42
C VAL A 223 8.72 -2.16 -16.23
N ILE A 224 8.92 -0.84 -16.16
CA ILE A 224 9.69 -0.20 -15.08
C ILE A 224 9.10 -0.52 -13.70
N PRO A 225 7.82 -0.20 -13.41
CA PRO A 225 7.27 -0.49 -12.09
C PRO A 225 7.22 -1.99 -11.80
N LEU A 226 7.06 -2.86 -12.81
CA LEU A 226 7.09 -4.30 -12.61
C LEU A 226 8.47 -4.79 -12.16
N LEU A 227 9.54 -4.43 -12.89
CA LEU A 227 10.89 -4.86 -12.57
C LEU A 227 11.37 -4.30 -11.24
N VAL A 228 11.07 -3.04 -10.94
CA VAL A 228 11.48 -2.42 -9.67
C VAL A 228 10.77 -3.09 -8.49
N SER A 229 9.46 -3.37 -8.60
CA SER A 229 8.72 -4.07 -7.53
C SER A 229 9.20 -5.48 -7.30
N VAL A 230 9.39 -6.26 -8.36
CA VAL A 230 9.92 -7.62 -8.23
C VAL A 230 11.35 -7.59 -7.68
N GLY A 231 12.21 -6.70 -8.20
CA GLY A 231 13.59 -6.58 -7.78
C GLY A 231 13.75 -6.22 -6.30
N ILE A 232 12.97 -5.26 -5.80
CA ILE A 232 12.99 -4.90 -4.37
C ILE A 232 12.48 -6.05 -3.50
N VAL A 233 11.38 -6.71 -3.89
CA VAL A 233 10.87 -7.86 -3.12
C VAL A 233 11.89 -8.98 -3.09
N VAL A 234 12.55 -9.29 -4.20
CA VAL A 234 13.61 -10.30 -4.27
C VAL A 234 14.80 -9.91 -3.39
N ARG A 235 15.27 -8.66 -3.48
CA ARG A 235 16.38 -8.14 -2.67
C ARG A 235 16.08 -8.27 -1.18
N VAL A 236 14.92 -7.79 -0.75
CA VAL A 236 14.50 -7.83 0.65
C VAL A 236 14.35 -9.27 1.14
N THR A 237 13.74 -10.14 0.33
CA THR A 237 13.62 -11.58 0.65
C THR A 237 14.99 -12.23 0.81
N TYR A 238 15.92 -11.94 -0.10
CA TYR A 238 17.28 -12.49 -0.05
C TYR A 238 18.04 -12.04 1.20
N LEU A 239 18.01 -10.74 1.52
CA LEU A 239 18.68 -10.21 2.70
C LEU A 239 18.13 -10.84 3.98
N HIS A 240 16.81 -10.99 4.08
CA HIS A 240 16.18 -11.63 5.23
C HIS A 240 16.67 -13.07 5.45
N PHE A 241 16.74 -13.89 4.38
CA PHE A 241 17.21 -15.28 4.51
C PHE A 241 18.72 -15.41 4.73
N VAL A 242 19.53 -14.47 4.27
CA VAL A 242 20.99 -14.51 4.43
C VAL A 242 21.40 -14.04 5.82
N GLU A 243 20.81 -12.95 6.32
CA GLU A 243 21.12 -12.40 7.66
C GLU A 243 20.74 -13.40 8.77
N ASP A 244 19.60 -14.08 8.66
CA ASP A 244 19.19 -15.13 9.61
C ASP A 244 20.16 -16.33 9.63
N GLY A 245 20.78 -16.65 8.48
CA GLY A 245 21.73 -17.76 8.36
C GLY A 245 23.09 -17.49 9.01
N ASP A 246 23.50 -16.22 9.10
CA ASP A 246 24.77 -15.82 9.72
C ASP A 246 24.66 -15.71 11.26
N GLU A 247 23.48 -15.37 11.79
CA GLU A 247 23.21 -15.40 13.24
C GLU A 247 23.20 -16.85 13.79
N GLU A 248 22.56 -17.79 13.10
CA GLU A 248 22.60 -19.22 13.49
C GLU A 248 24.04 -19.76 13.48
N ARG A 249 24.87 -19.36 12.52
CA ARG A 249 26.27 -19.82 12.42
C ARG A 249 27.18 -19.26 13.50
N SER A 250 26.82 -18.12 14.10
CA SER A 250 27.62 -17.44 15.13
C SER A 250 27.36 -17.95 16.56
N THR A 251 26.36 -18.83 16.77
CA THR A 251 26.04 -19.38 18.10
C THR A 251 26.84 -20.63 18.49
N VAL A 252 27.80 -21.09 17.67
CA VAL A 252 28.66 -22.24 17.99
C VAL A 252 30.14 -21.85 17.99
N VAL A 253 30.54 -21.07 18.99
CA VAL A 253 31.87 -21.23 19.58
C VAL A 253 31.66 -21.35 21.08
N PRO A 254 31.70 -22.57 21.66
CA PRO A 254 31.87 -22.70 23.09
C PRO A 254 33.15 -21.95 23.44
N LEU A 255 33.08 -21.01 24.39
CA LEU A 255 34.24 -20.49 25.08
C LEU A 255 34.97 -21.69 25.71
N ALA A 256 35.88 -22.29 24.95
CA ALA A 256 36.84 -23.23 25.48
C ALA A 256 37.61 -22.46 26.55
N ALA A 257 37.53 -22.98 27.77
CA ALA A 257 38.16 -22.43 28.97
C ALA A 257 39.57 -21.92 28.65
N VAL A 258 39.76 -20.61 28.76
CA VAL A 258 41.09 -20.00 28.76
C VAL A 258 41.76 -20.47 30.06
N PRO A 259 42.91 -21.16 30.00
CA PRO A 259 43.63 -21.52 31.21
C PRO A 259 44.16 -20.23 31.85
N GLU A 260 43.88 -20.05 33.14
CA GLU A 260 44.59 -19.08 33.98
C GLU A 260 46.10 -19.39 33.93
N GLY A 261 46.91 -18.48 33.42
CA GLY A 261 48.36 -18.65 33.52
C GLY A 261 49.20 -17.77 32.59
N ASN A 262 49.65 -16.66 33.15
CA ASN A 262 50.96 -16.03 32.91
C ASN A 262 51.09 -15.07 31.71
N GLY A 263 50.67 -13.83 31.97
CA GLY A 263 51.57 -12.67 31.96
C GLY A 263 52.19 -12.25 30.63
N TRP A 264 51.40 -11.60 29.76
CA TRP A 264 51.84 -10.47 28.92
C TRP A 264 50.64 -9.56 28.66
N ALA A 265 50.55 -8.44 29.38
CA ALA A 265 49.54 -7.42 29.15
C ALA A 265 49.92 -6.61 27.90
N LEU A 266 49.27 -6.89 26.78
CA LEU A 266 49.19 -5.97 25.65
C LEU A 266 48.10 -4.94 25.96
N GLU A 267 48.51 -3.73 26.35
CA GLU A 267 47.63 -2.58 26.48
C GLU A 267 46.98 -2.27 25.12
N MET A 268 45.70 -2.58 24.97
CA MET A 268 44.87 -1.96 23.94
C MET A 268 44.29 -0.64 24.47
N PRO A 269 44.36 0.47 23.72
CA PRO A 269 43.81 1.74 24.15
C PRO A 269 42.28 1.66 24.25
N ARG A 270 41.77 1.72 25.49
CA ARG A 270 40.37 2.00 25.80
C ARG A 270 40.03 3.44 25.42
N GLN A 271 39.60 3.66 24.18
CA GLN A 271 38.76 4.82 23.84
C GLN A 271 37.69 4.40 22.85
N VAL A 272 36.51 4.05 23.39
CA VAL A 272 35.26 4.07 22.63
C VAL A 272 34.80 5.53 22.60
N PRO A 273 34.49 6.13 21.44
CA PRO A 273 34.00 7.50 21.37
C PRO A 273 32.74 7.69 22.21
N ALA A 274 32.72 8.75 23.03
CA ALA A 274 31.62 9.10 23.94
C ALA A 274 30.27 9.42 23.27
N ALA A 275 30.14 9.24 21.94
CA ALA A 275 28.94 9.55 21.19
C ALA A 275 27.78 8.54 21.38
N TYR A 276 28.03 7.38 22.00
CA TYR A 276 27.03 6.33 22.19
C TYR A 276 26.57 6.13 23.66
N ALA A 277 27.12 6.88 24.60
CA ALA A 277 26.76 6.79 26.02
C ALA A 277 25.71 7.86 26.39
N GLY A 278 24.45 7.69 25.96
CA GLY A 278 23.44 8.70 26.32
C GLY A 278 22.01 8.46 25.87
N ARG A 279 21.32 7.46 26.46
CA ARG A 279 19.89 7.54 26.87
C ARG A 279 19.40 6.21 27.42
N GLY A 280 19.49 6.05 28.74
CA GLY A 280 18.96 4.85 29.40
C GLY A 280 18.94 4.97 30.92
N ALA A 281 18.48 6.10 31.46
CA ALA A 281 18.21 6.23 32.90
C ALA A 281 17.24 7.38 33.21
N ARG A 282 15.93 7.09 33.23
CA ARG A 282 14.94 7.82 34.05
C ARG A 282 13.98 6.77 34.64
N ARG A 283 14.25 6.35 35.88
CA ARG A 283 13.49 6.68 37.11
C ARG A 283 12.14 5.96 37.21
N MET A 284 12.12 4.85 37.94
CA MET A 284 11.05 4.54 38.88
C MET A 284 11.41 5.20 40.22
N GLY A 285 10.46 5.96 40.75
CA GLY A 285 10.36 6.47 42.10
C GLY A 285 8.88 6.60 42.39
#